data_AF-A0A3C0G2B0-F1
#
_entry.id   AF-A0A3C0G2B0-F1
#
_cell.length_a   1.000
_cell.length_b   1.000
_cell.length_c   1.000
_cell.angle_alpha   90.00
_cell.angle_beta   90.00
_cell.angle_gamma   90.00
#
_symmetry.space_group_name_H-M   'P 1'
#
loop_
_entity.id
_entity.type
_entity.pdbx_description
1 polymer ?
#
loop_
_entity_poly.entity_id
_entity_poly.type
_entity_poly.pdbx_seq_one_letter_code
_entity_poly.pdbx_strand_id
1 'polypeptide(L)'
;MDSTSSSNLQPLVPELYYPADHQIKVPDPVEFIWSSASNDNDDINYTLELRNGSTGETQIYSTVTDTTLVVENLAIGATYFWQVTASDNITTPVQSKISNFQLEGVESNRFLF
;
A
#
# COMPACT_ATOMS: atom_id res chain seq x y z
N MET A 1 -21.09 8.99 -39.13
CA MET A 1 -21.30 8.32 -37.83
C MET A 1 -20.19 8.84 -36.95
N ASP A 2 -20.52 9.82 -36.13
CA ASP A 2 -19.53 10.65 -35.46
C ASP A 2 -19.64 10.48 -33.95
N SER A 3 -18.47 10.45 -33.30
CA SER A 3 -18.22 10.70 -31.88
C SER A 3 -18.65 9.65 -30.85
N THR A 4 -17.71 8.78 -30.43
CA THR A 4 -17.48 8.43 -29.00
C THR A 4 -16.06 7.88 -28.78
N SER A 5 -15.02 8.66 -29.07
CA SER A 5 -13.75 8.45 -28.34
C SER A 5 -13.93 9.11 -26.98
N SER A 6 -14.55 8.41 -26.03
CA SER A 6 -14.39 8.79 -24.61
C SER A 6 -12.89 8.80 -24.35
N SER A 7 -12.31 9.96 -24.06
CA SER A 7 -10.91 10.02 -23.64
C SER A 7 -10.89 9.59 -22.18
N ASN A 8 -10.53 8.34 -21.93
CA ASN A 8 -10.24 7.83 -20.60
C ASN A 8 -9.15 8.68 -19.94
N LEU A 9 -9.28 8.97 -18.64
CA LEU A 9 -8.22 9.63 -17.88
C LEU A 9 -7.36 8.56 -17.20
N GLN A 10 -6.04 8.71 -17.25
CA GLN A 10 -5.18 7.83 -16.47
C GLN A 10 -5.48 8.02 -14.97
N PRO A 11 -5.51 6.97 -14.15
CA PRO A 11 -5.77 7.09 -12.72
C PRO A 11 -4.79 8.05 -12.04
N LEU A 12 -5.24 8.69 -10.95
CA LEU A 12 -4.35 9.50 -10.12
C LEU A 12 -3.34 8.61 -9.39
N VAL A 13 -2.15 9.15 -9.14
CA VAL A 13 -1.15 8.48 -8.31
C VAL A 13 -1.68 8.36 -6.88
N PRO A 14 -1.80 7.16 -6.29
CA PRO A 14 -2.23 7.01 -4.91
C PRO A 14 -1.25 7.67 -3.94
N GLU A 15 -1.77 8.44 -3.00
CA GLU A 15 -1.03 8.96 -1.85
C GLU A 15 -1.13 7.95 -0.69
N LEU A 16 -0.03 7.71 0.00
CA LEU A 16 0.03 6.76 1.11
C LEU A 16 -0.20 7.49 2.43
N TYR A 17 -1.19 7.08 3.21
CA TYR A 17 -1.57 7.75 4.47
C TYR A 17 -1.16 6.98 5.71
N TYR A 18 -1.36 5.66 5.73
CA TYR A 18 -0.95 4.83 6.86
C TYR A 18 -0.51 3.43 6.40
N PRO A 19 0.56 2.84 6.97
CA PRO A 19 1.53 3.48 7.87
C PRO A 19 2.24 4.66 7.21
N ALA A 20 2.44 5.74 7.96
CA ALA A 20 3.13 6.91 7.43
C ALA A 20 4.59 6.57 7.09
N ASP A 21 5.16 7.30 6.13
CA ASP A 21 6.55 7.06 5.72
C ASP A 21 7.53 7.28 6.89
N HIS A 22 8.44 6.33 7.07
CA HIS A 22 9.36 6.20 8.20
C HIS A 22 8.70 6.02 9.58
N GLN A 23 7.41 5.65 9.66
CA GLN A 23 6.75 5.43 10.94
C GLN A 23 7.38 4.23 11.66
N ILE A 24 7.63 4.39 12.97
CA ILE A 24 8.13 3.32 13.83
C ILE A 24 7.05 2.91 14.83
N LYS A 25 7.23 1.72 15.43
CA LYS A 25 6.32 1.18 16.45
C LYS A 25 4.87 1.03 15.94
N VAL A 26 4.73 0.58 14.70
CA VAL A 26 3.41 0.26 14.13
C VAL A 26 2.93 -1.07 14.73
N PRO A 27 1.74 -1.14 15.34
CA PRO A 27 1.23 -2.38 15.90
C PRO A 27 0.85 -3.39 14.80
N ASP A 28 0.84 -4.68 15.14
CA ASP A 28 0.18 -5.73 14.35
C ASP A 28 -1.23 -5.96 14.93
N PRO A 29 -2.30 -6.06 14.12
CA PRO A 29 -2.30 -6.00 12.66
C PRO A 29 -2.12 -4.57 12.10
N VAL A 30 -1.63 -4.48 10.86
CA VAL A 30 -1.40 -3.22 10.15
C VAL A 30 -2.55 -2.96 9.18
N GLU A 31 -3.26 -1.86 9.38
CA GLU A 31 -4.24 -1.33 8.41
C GLU A 31 -3.54 -0.39 7.44
N PHE A 32 -3.42 -0.76 6.17
CA PHE A 32 -2.90 0.11 5.12
C PHE A 32 -4.01 1.02 4.61
N ILE A 33 -3.71 2.32 4.47
CA ILE A 33 -4.66 3.35 4.02
C ILE A 33 -3.97 4.21 2.97
N TRP A 34 -4.62 4.40 1.82
CA TRP A 34 -4.15 5.27 0.73
C TRP A 34 -5.30 6.11 0.15
N SER A 35 -4.98 7.08 -0.71
CA SER A 35 -5.99 7.89 -1.38
C SER A 35 -6.68 7.14 -2.52
N SER A 36 -7.94 7.50 -2.79
CA SER A 36 -8.56 7.08 -4.05
C SER A 36 -7.77 7.62 -5.25
N ALA A 37 -7.79 6.87 -6.34
CA ALA A 37 -7.13 7.18 -7.61
C ALA A 37 -8.14 7.46 -8.73
N SER A 38 -9.44 7.41 -8.42
CA SER A 38 -10.52 7.73 -9.37
C SER A 38 -10.49 9.21 -9.73
N ASN A 39 -10.55 9.50 -11.03
CA ASN A 39 -10.67 10.85 -11.59
C ASN A 39 -11.67 10.95 -12.75
N ASP A 40 -12.31 9.83 -13.10
CA ASP A 40 -13.44 9.72 -14.01
C ASP A 40 -14.38 8.61 -13.50
N ASN A 41 -15.15 7.99 -14.39
CA ASN A 41 -16.18 7.02 -14.05
C ASN A 41 -15.71 5.56 -14.15
N ASP A 42 -14.42 5.31 -14.34
CA ASP A 42 -13.87 3.96 -14.46
C ASP A 42 -13.60 3.33 -13.08
N ASP A 43 -13.81 2.02 -13.00
CA ASP A 43 -13.52 1.25 -11.78
C ASP A 43 -12.01 1.11 -11.60
N ILE A 44 -11.50 1.44 -10.41
CA ILE A 44 -10.09 1.33 -10.09
C ILE A 44 -9.82 0.08 -9.24
N ASN A 45 -8.83 -0.69 -9.68
CA ASN A 45 -8.27 -1.80 -8.92
C ASN A 45 -6.89 -1.41 -8.38
N TYR A 46 -6.66 -1.74 -7.11
CA TYR A 46 -5.39 -1.56 -6.43
C TYR A 46 -4.65 -2.88 -6.27
N THR A 47 -3.32 -2.78 -6.38
CA THR A 47 -2.38 -3.82 -5.98
C THR A 47 -1.43 -3.23 -4.94
N LEU A 48 -1.39 -3.80 -3.74
CA LEU A 48 -0.45 -3.45 -2.70
C LEU A 48 0.70 -4.47 -2.68
N GLU A 49 1.93 -3.98 -2.80
CA GLU A 49 3.15 -4.77 -2.64
C GLU A 49 3.76 -4.45 -1.27
N LEU A 50 3.98 -5.49 -0.45
CA LEU A 50 4.53 -5.39 0.89
C LEU A 50 5.80 -6.24 0.99
N ARG A 51 6.96 -5.59 1.08
CA ARG A 51 8.26 -6.24 1.17
C ARG A 51 8.81 -6.21 2.58
N ASN A 52 9.13 -7.38 3.12
CA ASN A 52 9.87 -7.51 4.36
C ASN A 52 11.34 -7.10 4.13
N GLY A 53 11.81 -6.08 4.84
CA GLY A 53 13.16 -5.54 4.71
C GLY A 53 14.26 -6.46 5.26
N SER A 54 13.92 -7.40 6.15
CA SER A 54 14.87 -8.36 6.73
C SER A 54 15.04 -9.60 5.87
N THR A 55 13.95 -10.15 5.33
CA THR A 55 14.00 -11.39 4.52
C THR A 55 14.07 -11.11 3.01
N GLY A 56 13.66 -9.92 2.58
CA GLY A 56 13.49 -9.58 1.17
C GLY A 56 12.23 -10.15 0.53
N GLU A 57 11.45 -10.95 1.26
CA GLU A 57 10.19 -11.53 0.81
C GLU A 57 9.17 -10.44 0.49
N THR A 58 8.40 -10.62 -0.59
CA THR A 58 7.37 -9.68 -1.03
C THR A 58 6.02 -10.39 -1.07
N GLN A 59 5.05 -9.81 -0.38
CA GLN A 59 3.64 -10.20 -0.41
C GLN A 59 2.90 -9.25 -1.34
N ILE A 60 1.97 -9.78 -2.15
CA ILE A 60 1.21 -9.01 -3.14
C ILE A 60 -0.28 -9.21 -2.87
N TYR A 61 -1.00 -8.10 -2.74
CA TYR A 61 -2.44 -8.06 -2.52
C TYR A 61 -3.09 -7.34 -3.70
N SER A 62 -3.67 -8.09 -4.63
CA SER A 62 -4.24 -7.56 -5.87
C SER A 62 -5.76 -7.45 -5.82
N THR A 63 -6.36 -6.77 -6.80
CA THR A 63 -7.82 -6.66 -6.99
C THR A 63 -8.55 -6.07 -5.79
N VAL A 64 -7.87 -5.20 -5.05
CA VAL A 64 -8.47 -4.44 -3.95
C VAL A 64 -9.23 -3.27 -4.58
N THR A 65 -10.52 -3.15 -4.30
CA THR A 65 -11.36 -2.04 -4.81
C THR A 65 -11.57 -0.94 -3.77
N ASP A 66 -11.29 -1.24 -2.50
CA ASP A 66 -11.27 -0.25 -1.43
C ASP A 66 -9.90 0.45 -1.36
N THR A 67 -9.85 1.52 -0.58
CA THR A 67 -8.63 2.28 -0.26
C THR A 67 -7.98 1.87 1.06
N THR A 68 -8.43 0.74 1.62
CA THR A 68 -7.93 0.17 2.87
C THR A 68 -7.68 -1.33 2.75
N LEU A 69 -6.63 -1.83 3.42
CA LEU A 69 -6.32 -3.26 3.51
C LEU A 69 -5.68 -3.60 4.86
N VAL A 70 -6.20 -4.58 5.58
CA VAL A 70 -5.58 -5.07 6.83
C VAL A 70 -4.69 -6.27 6.54
N VAL A 71 -3.46 -6.24 7.06
CA VAL A 71 -2.50 -7.35 7.01
C VAL A 71 -2.07 -7.69 8.43
N GLU A 72 -2.05 -8.99 8.75
CA GLU A 72 -1.72 -9.53 10.06
C GLU A 72 -0.52 -10.47 9.98
N ASN A 73 -0.01 -10.90 11.13
CA ASN A 73 1.09 -11.86 11.24
C ASN A 73 2.39 -11.36 10.60
N LEU A 74 2.63 -10.05 10.65
CA LEU A 74 3.90 -9.47 10.23
C LEU A 74 4.99 -9.74 11.29
N ALA A 75 6.25 -9.78 10.83
CA ALA A 75 7.38 -10.05 11.69
C ALA A 75 7.61 -8.86 12.64
N ILE A 76 7.39 -9.11 13.94
CA ILE A 76 7.63 -8.18 15.06
C ILE A 76 9.03 -7.56 14.97
N GLY A 77 9.10 -6.23 15.08
CA GLY A 77 10.33 -5.45 15.00
C GLY A 77 10.94 -5.28 13.60
N ALA A 78 10.41 -5.93 12.56
CA ALA A 78 10.94 -5.81 11.21
C ALA A 78 10.53 -4.49 10.54
N THR A 79 11.38 -4.03 9.62
CA THR A 79 11.06 -2.93 8.71
C THR A 79 10.40 -3.48 7.46
N TYR A 80 9.33 -2.84 7.02
CA TYR A 80 8.60 -3.18 5.81
C TYR A 80 8.60 -2.00 4.85
N PHE A 81 8.63 -2.31 3.56
CA PHE A 81 8.47 -1.35 2.47
C PHE A 81 7.18 -1.66 1.75
N TRP A 82 6.42 -0.63 1.39
CA TRP A 82 5.15 -0.83 0.72
C TRP A 82 4.87 0.22 -0.34
N GLN A 83 4.10 -0.18 -1.35
CA GLN A 83 3.70 0.65 -2.47
C GLN A 83 2.32 0.18 -2.96
N VAL A 84 1.54 1.11 -3.52
CA VAL A 84 0.24 0.83 -4.12
C VAL A 84 0.28 1.17 -5.61
N THR A 85 -0.15 0.23 -6.44
CA THR A 85 -0.38 0.42 -7.87
C THR A 85 -1.88 0.55 -8.12
N ALA A 86 -2.31 1.56 -8.88
CA ALA A 86 -3.70 1.75 -9.31
C ALA A 86 -3.85 1.47 -10.82
N SER A 87 -4.91 0.76 -11.19
CA SER A 87 -5.23 0.37 -12.57
C SER A 87 -6.73 0.47 -12.85
N ASP A 88 -7.09 1.17 -13.93
CA ASP A 88 -8.43 1.18 -14.53
C ASP A 88 -8.62 0.04 -15.57
N ASN A 89 -7.57 -0.75 -15.84
CA ASN A 89 -7.49 -1.77 -16.89
C ASN A 89 -7.66 -1.24 -18.33
N ILE A 90 -7.58 0.07 -18.54
CA ILE A 90 -7.72 0.73 -19.84
C ILE A 90 -6.44 1.47 -20.21
N THR A 91 -5.87 2.21 -19.25
CA THR A 91 -4.62 2.96 -19.40
C THR A 91 -3.46 2.28 -18.68
N THR A 92 -2.27 2.89 -18.75
CA THR A 92 -1.11 2.36 -18.05
C THR A 92 -1.27 2.57 -16.55
N PRO A 93 -1.08 1.53 -15.71
CA PRO A 93 -1.16 1.66 -14.26
C PRO A 93 -0.19 2.70 -13.72
N VAL A 94 -0.57 3.36 -12.62
CA VAL A 94 0.25 4.33 -11.91
C VAL A 94 0.63 3.79 -10.55
N GLN A 95 1.81 4.16 -10.06
CA GLN A 95 2.34 3.67 -8.80
C GLN A 95 2.55 4.83 -7.82
N SER A 96 2.23 4.60 -6.55
CA SER A 96 2.58 5.51 -5.46
C SER A 96 4.09 5.65 -5.30
N LYS A 97 4.52 6.54 -4.41
CA LYS A 97 5.88 6.44 -3.84
C LYS A 97 6.01 5.14 -3.04
N ILE A 98 7.24 4.69 -2.83
CA ILE A 98 7.53 3.65 -1.84
C ILE A 98 7.56 4.31 -0.46
N SER A 99 6.80 3.77 0.47
CA SER A 99 6.83 4.13 1.89
C SER A 99 7.47 2.99 2.69
N ASN A 100 7.99 3.30 3.88
CA ASN A 100 8.50 2.29 4.80
C ASN A 100 8.02 2.53 6.23
N PHE A 101 7.91 1.46 7.00
CA PHE A 101 7.58 1.53 8.41
C PHE A 101 8.24 0.39 9.19
N GLN A 102 8.35 0.53 10.50
CA GLN A 102 8.85 -0.50 11.39
C GLN A 102 7.75 -0.97 12.33
N LEU A 103 7.51 -2.28 12.35
CA LEU A 103 6.58 -2.91 13.27
C LEU A 103 7.09 -2.77 14.71
N GLU A 104 6.18 -2.63 15.67
CA GLU A 104 6.53 -2.63 17.09
C GLU A 104 7.32 -3.89 17.44
N GLY A 105 8.44 -3.70 18.14
CA GLY A 105 9.27 -4.78 18.64
C GLY A 105 8.94 -5.09 20.09
N VAL A 106 9.33 -6.26 20.57
CA VAL A 106 9.37 -6.52 22.02
C VAL A 106 10.49 -5.69 22.64
N GLU A 107 10.12 -4.59 23.32
CA GLU A 107 11.03 -3.84 24.19
C GLU A 107 11.64 -4.84 25.19
N SER A 108 12.92 -5.18 25.00
CA SER A 108 13.64 -6.03 25.94
C SER A 108 13.90 -5.23 27.21
N ASN A 109 12.92 -5.21 28.12
CA ASN A 109 13.17 -4.90 29.52
C ASN A 109 14.02 -6.02 30.13
N ARG A 110 15.30 -6.08 29.74
CA ARG A 110 16.34 -6.81 30.47
C ARG A 110 16.58 -6.05 31.76
N PHE A 111 15.75 -6.30 32.76
CA PHE A 111 16.14 -6.09 34.14
C PHE A 111 17.30 -7.05 34.41
N LEU A 112 18.52 -6.52 34.36
CA LEU A 112 19.70 -7.20 34.89
C LEU A 112 19.53 -7.23 36.42
N PHE A 113 19.32 -8.41 36.99
CA PHE A 113 19.53 -8.70 38.41
C PHE A 113 20.93 -9.29 38.61
#